data_AF-A0A950H2M7-F1
#
_entry.id   AF-A0A950H2M7-F1
#
_cell.length_a   1.000
_cell.length_b   1.000
_cell.length_c   1.000
_cell.angle_alpha   90.00
_cell.angle_beta   90.00
_cell.angle_gamma   90.00
#
_symmetry.space_group_name_H-M   'P 1'
#
loop_
_entity.id
_entity.type
_entity.pdbx_description
1 polymer ?
#
loop_
_entity_poly.entity_id
_entity_poly.type
_entity_poly.pdbx_seq_one_letter_code
_entity_poly.pdbx_strand_id
1 'polypeptide(L)' 'MSDQASDVSKLNQLQSAYKQAVETWIAAIREEEALASINHDIAELDQWEAAHFKEDKLRSAVLSAKKHYEDALRRKFFNF' A
#
# COMPACT_ATOMS: atom_id res chain seq x y z
N MET A 1 6.64 26.01 -20.74
CA MET A 1 6.21 26.07 -19.32
C MET A 1 5.07 25.10 -18.98
N SER A 2 4.42 24.46 -19.95
CA SER A 2 3.32 23.51 -19.76
C SER A 2 3.74 22.11 -19.25
N ASP A 3 4.92 21.62 -19.64
CA ASP A 3 5.39 20.27 -19.29
C ASP A 3 5.63 20.08 -17.77
N GLN A 4 6.31 21.05 -17.14
CA GLN A 4 6.69 20.97 -15.73
C GLN A 4 5.50 20.94 -14.77
N ALA A 5 4.41 21.65 -15.09
CA ALA A 5 3.20 21.64 -14.29
C ALA A 5 2.47 20.28 -14.37
N SER A 6 2.53 19.63 -15.53
CA SER A 6 1.93 18.30 -15.74
C SER A 6 2.67 17.20 -14.97
N ASP A 7 4.01 17.25 -14.94
CA ASP A 7 4.84 16.30 -14.19
C ASP A 7 4.64 16.41 -12.67
N VAL A 8 4.53 17.64 -12.15
CA VAL A 8 4.25 17.86 -10.73
C VAL A 8 2.86 17.31 -10.36
N SER A 9 1.84 17.57 -11.18
CA SER A 9 0.49 17.03 -10.95
C SER A 9 0.48 15.50 -10.93
N LYS A 10 1.18 14.86 -11.88
CA LYS A 10 1.29 13.40 -11.94
C LYS A 10 2.00 12.82 -10.73
N LEU A 11 3.10 13.43 -10.28
CA LEU A 11 3.82 13.01 -9.08
C LEU A 11 2.96 13.14 -7.82
N ASN A 12 2.18 14.21 -7.70
CA ASN A 12 1.25 14.39 -6.58
C ASN A 12 0.18 13.29 -6.54
N GLN A 13 -0.37 12.93 -7.70
CA GLN A 13 -1.34 11.83 -7.81
C GLN A 13 -0.73 10.50 -7.39
N LEU A 14 0.48 10.18 -7.89
CA LEU A 14 1.18 8.92 -7.54
C LEU A 14 1.54 8.87 -6.04
N GLN A 15 2.01 9.99 -5.47
CA GLN A 15 2.26 10.08 -4.04
C GLN A 15 0.99 9.86 -3.22
N SER A 16 -0.12 10.50 -3.60
CA SER A 16 -1.41 10.34 -2.91
C SER A 16 -1.91 8.90 -2.99
N ALA A 17 -1.79 8.26 -4.16
CA ALA A 17 -2.18 6.87 -4.34
C ALA A 17 -1.35 5.93 -3.45
N TYR A 18 -0.03 6.14 -3.37
CA TYR A 18 0.83 5.41 -2.45
C TYR A 18 0.40 5.59 -0.99
N LYS A 19 0.16 6.83 -0.54
CA LYS A 19 -0.29 7.10 0.83
C LYS A 19 -1.63 6.43 1.14
N GLN A 20 -2.60 6.51 0.23
CA GLN A 20 -3.89 5.84 0.39
C GLN A 20 -3.75 4.31 0.48
N ALA A 21 -2.89 3.71 -0.34
CA ALA A 21 -2.61 2.28 -0.29
C ALA A 21 -1.98 1.90 1.06
N VAL A 22 -1.05 2.71 1.57
CA VAL A 22 -0.42 2.50 2.89
C VAL A 22 -1.45 2.58 4.02
N GLU A 23 -2.33 3.57 4.04
CA GLU A 23 -3.38 3.67 5.08
C GLU A 23 -4.31 2.44 5.05
N THR A 24 -4.67 1.97 3.85
CA THR A 24 -5.49 0.77 3.68
C THR A 24 -4.76 -0.48 4.20
N TRP A 25 -3.46 -0.59 3.95
CA TRP A 25 -2.63 -1.68 4.42
C TRP A 25 -2.45 -1.66 5.95
N ILE A 26 -2.22 -0.48 6.55
CA ILE A 26 -2.16 -0.30 8.01
C ILE A 26 -3.47 -0.72 8.67
N ALA A 27 -4.62 -0.37 8.07
CA ALA A 27 -5.91 -0.79 8.58
C ALA A 27 -6.06 -2.33 8.59
N ALA A 28 -5.56 -3.01 7.55
CA ALA A 28 -5.58 -4.48 7.49
C ALA A 28 -4.62 -5.14 8.50
N ILE A 29 -3.43 -4.56 8.72
CA ILE A 29 -2.51 -5.03 9.79
C ILE A 29 -3.19 -4.95 11.16
N ARG A 30 -3.90 -3.84 11.44
CA ARG A 30 -4.63 -3.67 12.71
C ARG A 30 -5.80 -4.65 12.84
N GLU A 31 -6.45 -5.00 11.75
CA GLU A 31 -7.51 -6.01 11.71
C GLU A 31 -6.94 -7.41 11.97
N GLU A 32 -5.83 -7.78 11.32
CA GLU A 32 -5.11 -9.04 11.57
C GLU A 32 -4.62 -9.12 13.03
N GLU A 33 -4.01 -8.05 13.56
CA GLU A 33 -3.56 -7.96 14.96
C GLU A 33 -4.72 -8.17 15.93
N ALA A 34 -5.89 -7.59 15.68
CA ALA A 34 -7.05 -7.73 16.54
C ALA A 34 -7.60 -9.16 16.58
N LEU A 35 -7.35 -9.97 15.53
CA LEU A 35 -7.75 -11.37 15.44
C LEU A 35 -6.73 -12.33 16.07
N ALA A 36 -5.50 -11.86 16.34
CA ALA A 36 -4.50 -12.61 17.10
C ALA A 36 -4.91 -12.69 18.59
N SER A 37 -5.87 -13.56 18.86
CA SER A 37 -6.57 -13.72 20.13
C SER A 37 -5.89 -14.78 21.03
N ILE A 38 -6.12 -14.69 22.35
CA ILE A 38 -5.68 -15.70 23.33
C ILE A 38 -6.61 -16.92 23.38
N ASN A 39 -7.77 -16.88 22.71
CA ASN A 39 -8.68 -18.02 22.67
C ASN A 39 -8.08 -19.07 21.74
N HIS A 40 -7.90 -20.28 22.27
CA HIS A 40 -7.37 -21.41 21.51
C HIS A 40 -8.49 -22.11 20.73
N ASP A 41 -9.17 -21.37 19.85
CA ASP A 41 -10.24 -21.85 18.98
C ASP A 41 -9.79 -21.88 17.51
N ILE A 42 -10.17 -22.94 16.81
CA ILE A 42 -9.84 -23.14 15.39
C ILE A 42 -10.59 -22.12 14.52
N ALA A 43 -11.83 -21.76 14.88
CA ALA A 43 -12.59 -20.78 14.10
C ALA A 43 -11.98 -19.37 14.13
N GLU A 44 -11.34 -18.98 15.24
CA GLU A 44 -10.60 -17.72 15.34
C GLU A 44 -9.24 -17.81 14.62
N LEU A 45 -8.58 -18.98 14.66
CA LEU A 45 -7.37 -19.23 13.86
C LEU A 45 -7.64 -19.05 12.35
N ASP A 46 -8.71 -19.66 11.83
CA ASP A 46 -9.08 -19.55 10.41
C ASP A 46 -9.33 -18.08 9.99
N GLN A 47 -9.93 -17.28 10.87
CA GLN A 47 -10.14 -15.84 10.62
C GLN A 47 -8.84 -15.07 10.59
N TRP A 48 -7.92 -15.37 11.53
CA TRP A 48 -6.61 -14.75 11.57
C TRP A 48 -5.78 -15.09 10.33
N GLU A 49 -5.79 -16.35 9.88
CA GLU A 49 -5.14 -16.77 8.62
C GLU A 49 -5.75 -16.06 7.39
N ALA A 50 -7.08 -15.94 7.33
CA ALA A 50 -7.74 -15.19 6.26
C ALA A 50 -7.35 -13.69 6.26
N ALA A 51 -7.21 -13.09 7.44
CA ALA A 51 -6.77 -11.70 7.58
C ALA A 51 -5.31 -11.51 7.13
N HIS A 52 -4.43 -12.48 7.41
CA HIS A 52 -3.06 -12.50 6.90
C HIS A 52 -3.01 -12.45 5.37
N PHE A 53 -3.81 -13.26 4.67
CA PHE A 53 -3.88 -13.20 3.21
C PHE A 53 -4.40 -11.87 2.67
N LYS A 54 -5.31 -11.22 3.41
CA LYS A 54 -5.82 -9.89 3.07
C LYS A 54 -4.71 -8.84 3.22
N GLU A 55 -3.93 -8.90 4.30
CA GLU A 55 -2.77 -8.03 4.53
C GLU A 55 -1.76 -8.17 3.39
N ASP A 56 -1.36 -9.39 3.02
CA ASP A 56 -0.31 -9.61 2.01
C ASP A 56 -0.73 -9.09 0.62
N LYS A 57 -2.01 -9.28 0.27
CA LYS A 57 -2.59 -8.70 -0.96
C LYS A 57 -2.50 -7.17 -0.97
N LEU A 58 -2.79 -6.52 0.16
CA LEU A 58 -2.72 -5.06 0.28
C LEU A 58 -1.28 -4.57 0.31
N ARG A 59 -0.37 -5.30 0.96
CA ARG A 59 1.07 -5.05 0.91
C ARG A 59 1.60 -5.06 -0.53
N SER A 60 1.18 -6.04 -1.33
CA SER A 60 1.52 -6.11 -2.75
C SER A 60 1.06 -4.87 -3.52
N ALA A 61 -0.14 -4.34 -3.22
CA ALA A 61 -0.63 -3.10 -3.81
C ALA A 61 0.21 -1.88 -3.39
N VAL A 62 0.61 -1.79 -2.11
CA VAL A 62 1.52 -0.73 -1.61
C VAL A 62 2.86 -0.76 -2.35
N LEU A 63 3.46 -1.95 -2.52
CA LEU A 63 4.73 -2.12 -3.22
C LEU A 63 4.63 -1.68 -4.69
N SER A 64 3.53 -2.01 -5.37
CA SER A 64 3.26 -1.55 -6.74
C SER A 64 3.10 -0.03 -6.81
N ALA A 65 2.32 0.58 -5.93
CA ALA A 65 2.13 2.03 -5.88
C ALA A 65 3.46 2.77 -5.58
N LYS A 66 4.26 2.23 -4.66
CA LYS A 66 5.60 2.75 -4.35
C LYS A 66 6.50 2.72 -5.58
N LYS A 67 6.57 1.59 -6.28
CA LYS A 67 7.36 1.43 -7.50
C LYS A 67 6.96 2.47 -8.56
N HIS A 68 5.67 2.64 -8.83
CA HIS A 68 5.20 3.64 -9.80
C HIS A 68 5.62 5.07 -9.42
N TYR A 69 5.51 5.42 -8.13
CA TYR A 69 5.93 6.74 -7.67
C TYR A 69 7.44 6.94 -7.76
N GLU A 70 8.24 5.97 -7.34
CA GLU A 70 9.70 6.05 -7.45
C GLU A 70 10.17 6.10 -8.91
N ASP A 71 9.58 5.30 -9.79
CA ASP A 71 9.92 5.29 -11.21
C ASP A 71 9.62 6.66 -11.85
N ALA A 72 8.50 7.29 -11.49
CA ALA A 72 8.18 8.65 -11.94
C ALA A 72 9.16 9.70 -11.39
N LEU A 73 9.58 9.59 -10.12
CA LEU A 73 10.61 10.45 -9.54
C LEU A 73 11.95 10.28 -10.28
N ARG A 74 12.36 9.04 -10.55
CA ARG A 74 13.61 8.75 -11.26
C ARG A 74 13.61 9.32 -12.67
N ARG A 75 12.50 9.18 -13.40
CA ARG A 75 12.34 9.78 -14.74
C ARG A 75 12.48 11.31 -14.70
N LYS A 76 11.83 11.97 -13.74
CA LYS A 76 11.87 13.44 -13.62
C LYS A 76 13.26 13.99 -13.32
N PHE A 77 14.04 13.31 -12.48
CA PHE A 77 15.34 13.83 -12.01
C PHE A 77 16.56 13.28 -12.76
N PHE A 78 16.44 12.11 -13.38
CA PHE A 78 17.58 11.43 -14.03
C PHE A 78 17.35 11.11 -15.51
N ASN A 79 16.22 11.53 -16.11
CA ASN A 79 15.95 11.45 -17.55
C ASN A 79 16.08 10.05 -18.18
N PHE A 80 15.81 8.99 -17.40
CA PHE A 80 15.69 7.61 -17.89
C PHE A 80 14.43 7.38 -18.72
#